data_AF-A0A3C0CSK6-F1
#
_entry.id   AF-A0A3C0CSK6-F1
#
_cell.length_a   1.000
_cell.length_b   1.000
_cell.length_c   1.000
_cell.angle_alpha   90.00
_cell.angle_beta   90.00
_cell.angle_gamma   90.00
#
_symmetry.space_group_name_H-M   'P 1'
#
loop_
_entity.id
_entity.type
_entity.pdbx_description
1 polymer ?
#
loop_
_entity_poly.entity_id
_entity_poly.type
_entity_poly.pdbx_seq_one_letter_code
_entity_poly.pdbx_strand_id
1 'polypeptide(L)'
;MRCRIFILLATVLLAGFSMPASAVESRGPLSSAGSLVQETSLGDLVADSVREAYGAQAALVPGGGLREINIASGKVESADVLQALQYRDDPIIVVEITGSQIVKALERSVSISPQRNLGFLQVSGISFEFTPRGSSRVSAVSVAGEAVSGSKRYKVAMTAALANGDYGYFTVWGGPLKSAANGQAIAQAVTKFLSGRSTIDYRSQNRILRL
;
A
#
# COMPACT_ATOMS: atom_id res chain seq x y z
N MET A 1 -10.65 -35.99 -67.82
CA MET A 1 -10.68 -34.79 -66.95
C MET A 1 -11.01 -35.22 -65.52
N ARG A 2 -10.02 -35.29 -64.62
CA ARG A 2 -10.26 -35.51 -63.18
C ARG A 2 -9.51 -34.43 -62.42
N CYS A 3 -10.26 -33.45 -61.92
CA CYS A 3 -9.75 -32.27 -61.23
C CYS A 3 -9.35 -32.66 -59.80
N ARG A 4 -8.08 -32.41 -59.44
CA ARG A 4 -7.55 -32.57 -58.09
C ARG A 4 -7.86 -31.31 -57.29
N ILE A 5 -8.58 -31.42 -56.17
CA ILE A 5 -8.73 -30.35 -55.19
C ILE A 5 -7.73 -30.66 -54.06
N PHE A 6 -6.65 -29.89 -53.99
CA PHE A 6 -5.75 -29.84 -52.84
C PHE A 6 -6.31 -28.79 -51.88
N ILE A 7 -6.82 -29.21 -50.71
CA ILE A 7 -7.18 -28.31 -49.63
C ILE A 7 -5.90 -28.00 -48.85
N LEU A 8 -5.41 -26.78 -48.99
CA LEU A 8 -4.27 -26.27 -48.23
C LEU A 8 -4.79 -25.87 -46.83
N LEU A 9 -4.51 -26.69 -45.82
CA LEU A 9 -4.83 -26.38 -44.43
C LEU A 9 -3.79 -25.38 -43.90
N ALA A 10 -4.15 -24.10 -43.83
CA ALA A 10 -3.29 -23.07 -43.25
C ALA A 10 -3.35 -23.16 -41.72
N THR A 11 -2.33 -23.76 -41.11
CA THR A 11 -2.08 -23.70 -39.67
C THR A 11 -1.66 -22.28 -39.30
N VAL A 12 -2.59 -21.51 -38.74
CA VAL A 12 -2.29 -20.23 -38.08
C VAL A 12 -1.56 -20.54 -36.79
N LEU A 13 -0.22 -20.43 -36.79
CA LEU A 13 0.53 -20.32 -35.55
C LEU A 13 0.12 -19.01 -34.87
N LEU A 14 -0.71 -19.09 -33.83
CA LEU A 14 -0.79 -18.00 -32.86
C LEU A 14 0.58 -17.93 -32.16
N ALA A 15 1.42 -17.00 -32.61
CA ALA A 15 2.55 -16.55 -31.81
C ALA A 15 1.98 -16.11 -30.46
N GLY A 16 2.40 -16.77 -29.38
CA GLY A 16 2.05 -16.38 -28.02
C GLY A 16 2.48 -14.93 -27.83
N PHE A 17 1.51 -14.01 -27.76
CA PHE A 17 1.76 -12.66 -27.29
C PHE A 17 2.16 -12.81 -25.83
N SER A 18 3.45 -12.87 -25.57
CA SER A 18 3.99 -12.58 -24.25
C SER A 18 3.53 -11.15 -23.96
N MET A 19 2.50 -11.00 -23.14
CA MET A 19 2.18 -9.69 -22.61
C MET A 19 3.46 -9.22 -21.90
N PRO A 20 4.08 -8.11 -22.35
CA PRO A 20 5.21 -7.60 -21.63
C PRO A 20 4.76 -7.40 -20.18
N ALA A 21 5.63 -7.75 -19.24
CA ALA A 21 5.43 -7.38 -17.84
C ALA A 21 4.96 -5.91 -17.82
N SER A 22 3.83 -5.67 -17.15
CA SER A 22 3.16 -4.38 -17.24
C SER A 22 4.01 -3.35 -16.51
N ALA A 23 4.88 -2.70 -17.26
CA ALA A 23 5.69 -1.62 -16.79
C ALA A 23 4.87 -0.34 -16.72
N VAL A 24 5.17 0.49 -15.73
CA VAL A 24 4.62 1.83 -15.59
C VAL A 24 5.74 2.86 -15.66
N GLU A 25 5.46 4.02 -16.24
CA GLU A 25 6.41 5.12 -16.27
C GLU A 25 6.31 5.94 -14.97
N SER A 26 7.36 5.91 -14.15
CA SER A 26 7.44 6.70 -12.91
C SER A 26 8.08 8.06 -13.15
N ARG A 27 7.34 9.13 -12.84
CA ARG A 27 7.82 10.53 -12.98
C ARG A 27 8.91 10.94 -11.99
N GLY A 28 9.18 10.10 -10.99
CA GLY A 28 10.22 10.33 -9.99
C GLY A 28 10.76 9.02 -9.41
N PRO A 29 11.88 9.08 -8.67
CA PRO A 29 12.41 7.90 -8.00
C PRO A 29 11.43 7.42 -6.93
N LEU A 30 11.39 6.10 -6.74
CA LEU A 30 10.63 5.47 -5.66
C LEU A 30 11.60 4.93 -4.62
N SER A 31 11.35 5.23 -3.35
CA SER A 31 12.18 4.75 -2.25
C SER A 31 11.29 4.29 -1.10
N SER A 32 11.68 3.21 -0.44
CA SER A 32 11.19 2.81 0.88
C SER A 32 12.24 3.02 1.98
N ALA A 33 13.38 3.64 1.66
CA ALA A 33 14.40 3.95 2.65
C ALA A 33 13.83 4.93 3.68
N GLY A 34 13.91 4.56 4.96
CA GLY A 34 13.30 5.35 6.04
C GLY A 34 11.83 5.04 6.31
N SER A 35 11.25 3.97 5.73
CA SER A 35 9.86 3.56 5.98
C SER A 35 9.52 3.31 7.46
N LEU A 36 10.54 3.14 8.30
CA LEU A 36 10.44 2.93 9.74
C LEU A 36 10.41 4.22 10.57
N VAL A 37 10.59 5.38 9.94
CA VAL A 37 10.71 6.68 10.64
C VAL A 37 9.97 7.84 9.95
N GLN A 38 9.66 7.72 8.67
CA GLN A 38 9.03 8.77 7.87
C GLN A 38 8.19 8.21 6.70
N GLU A 39 7.41 9.10 6.07
CA GLU A 39 6.76 8.84 4.77
C GLU A 39 7.80 8.57 3.67
N THR A 40 7.46 7.65 2.79
CA THR A 40 8.33 7.24 1.68
C THR A 40 7.50 7.04 0.41
N SER A 41 8.04 7.41 -0.75
CA SER A 41 7.30 7.36 -2.02
C SER A 41 6.88 5.94 -2.41
N LEU A 42 7.67 4.93 -2.07
CA LEU A 42 7.31 3.52 -2.30
C LEU A 42 6.33 3.01 -1.25
N GLY A 43 6.40 3.51 -0.01
CA GLY A 43 5.42 3.25 1.03
C GLY A 43 4.03 3.78 0.67
N ASP A 44 3.97 5.00 0.13
CA ASP A 44 2.75 5.62 -0.38
C ASP A 44 2.12 4.82 -1.52
N LEU A 45 2.95 4.37 -2.47
CA LEU A 45 2.52 3.54 -3.60
C LEU A 45 1.90 2.24 -3.12
N VAL A 46 2.57 1.55 -2.19
CA VAL A 46 2.06 0.31 -1.62
C VAL A 46 0.77 0.56 -0.87
N ALA A 47 0.70 1.61 -0.04
CA ALA A 47 -0.52 1.96 0.68
C ALA A 47 -1.69 2.31 -0.26
N ASP A 48 -1.45 3.02 -1.36
CA ASP A 48 -2.46 3.29 -2.38
C ASP A 48 -2.96 2.02 -3.07
N SER A 49 -2.04 1.09 -3.40
CA SER A 49 -2.42 -0.20 -3.97
C SER A 49 -3.34 -1.00 -3.04
N VAL A 50 -3.07 -0.97 -1.73
CA VAL A 50 -3.87 -1.63 -0.70
C VAL A 50 -5.24 -0.97 -0.55
N ARG A 51 -5.29 0.37 -0.53
CA ARG A 51 -6.55 1.12 -0.44
C ARG A 51 -7.45 0.85 -1.65
N GLU A 52 -6.88 0.97 -2.86
CA GLU A 52 -7.61 0.85 -4.13
C GLU A 52 -8.12 -0.56 -4.38
N ALA A 53 -7.36 -1.58 -3.98
CA ALA A 53 -7.74 -2.99 -4.13
C ALA A 53 -9.15 -3.33 -3.62
N TYR A 54 -9.65 -2.59 -2.63
CA TYR A 54 -10.97 -2.80 -2.03
C TYR A 54 -11.87 -1.56 -2.03
N GLY A 55 -11.46 -0.49 -2.71
CA GLY A 55 -12.15 0.81 -2.66
C GLY A 55 -12.37 1.26 -1.21
N ALA A 56 -11.36 1.11 -0.35
CA ALA A 56 -11.41 1.55 1.03
C ALA A 56 -11.23 3.08 1.12
N GLN A 57 -11.68 3.67 2.23
CA GLN A 57 -11.51 5.12 2.45
C GLN A 57 -10.04 5.45 2.79
N ALA A 58 -9.38 4.51 3.47
CA ALA A 58 -7.99 4.64 3.87
C ALA A 58 -7.27 3.28 3.83
N ALA A 59 -5.94 3.33 3.85
CA ALA A 59 -5.12 2.16 4.12
C ALA A 59 -3.95 2.45 5.06
N LEU A 60 -3.54 1.41 5.80
CA LEU A 60 -2.41 1.41 6.73
C LEU A 60 -1.49 0.23 6.39
N VAL A 61 -0.21 0.52 6.16
CA VAL A 61 0.82 -0.49 5.90
C VAL A 61 1.99 -0.26 6.87
N PRO A 62 2.37 -1.25 7.69
CA PRO A 62 3.51 -1.09 8.58
C PRO A 62 4.81 -1.05 7.76
N GLY A 63 5.68 -0.08 8.06
CA GLY A 63 6.98 0.08 7.42
C GLY A 63 7.87 -1.15 7.61
N GLY A 64 7.69 -1.89 8.72
CA GLY A 64 8.35 -3.17 8.96
C GLY A 64 7.93 -4.29 8.02
N GLY A 65 6.87 -4.12 7.22
CA GLY A 65 6.54 -5.00 6.09
C GLY A 65 7.28 -4.65 4.79
N LEU A 66 8.08 -3.57 4.81
CA LEU A 66 8.84 -3.06 3.66
C LEU A 66 10.35 -3.20 3.88
N ARG A 67 11.03 -3.82 2.93
CA ARG A 67 12.50 -3.75 2.77
C ARG A 67 12.87 -2.36 2.26
N GLU A 68 13.99 -1.83 2.74
CA GLU A 68 14.53 -0.56 2.29
C GLU A 68 15.22 -0.74 0.92
N ILE A 69 14.59 -0.22 -0.13
CA ILE A 69 15.11 -0.26 -1.51
C ILE A 69 14.91 1.10 -2.19
N ASN A 70 15.61 1.29 -3.31
CA ASN A 70 15.46 2.44 -4.18
C ASN A 70 15.25 1.97 -5.62
N ILE A 71 14.33 2.61 -6.33
CA ILE A 71 14.01 2.37 -7.73
C ILE A 71 14.15 3.71 -8.46
N ALA A 72 14.93 3.73 -9.54
CA ALA A 72 15.09 4.92 -10.35
C ALA A 72 13.76 5.36 -10.99
N SER A 73 13.64 6.64 -11.34
CA SER A 73 12.55 7.11 -12.20
C SER A 73 12.63 6.46 -13.59
N GLY A 74 11.53 6.53 -14.34
CA GLY A 74 11.41 5.94 -15.66
C GLY A 74 10.59 4.65 -15.63
N LYS A 75 10.95 3.71 -16.50
CA LYS A 75 10.25 2.43 -16.61
C LYS A 75 10.43 1.58 -15.35
N VAL A 76 9.33 1.33 -14.63
CA VAL A 76 9.28 0.50 -13.42
C VAL A 76 8.39 -0.71 -13.68
N GLU A 77 8.94 -1.91 -13.48
CA GLU A 77 8.18 -3.15 -13.56
C GLU A 77 7.52 -3.46 -12.20
N SER A 78 6.40 -4.18 -12.21
CA SER A 78 5.80 -4.67 -10.95
C SER A 78 6.80 -5.46 -10.12
N ALA A 79 7.66 -6.25 -10.77
CA ALA A 79 8.70 -7.04 -10.11
C ALA A 79 9.67 -6.18 -9.29
N ASP A 80 9.97 -4.94 -9.71
CA ASP A 80 10.85 -4.01 -8.99
C ASP A 80 10.20 -3.58 -7.67
N VAL A 81 8.93 -3.15 -7.73
CA VAL A 81 8.16 -2.74 -6.54
C VAL A 81 7.98 -3.90 -5.57
N LEU A 82 7.72 -5.11 -6.07
CA LEU A 82 7.56 -6.30 -5.24
C LEU A 82 8.82 -6.66 -4.44
N GLN A 83 10.03 -6.21 -4.84
CA GLN A 83 11.24 -6.41 -4.04
C GLN A 83 11.17 -5.72 -2.68
N ALA A 84 10.41 -4.63 -2.56
CA ALA A 84 10.17 -3.94 -1.29
C ALA A 84 9.30 -4.75 -0.33
N LEU A 85 8.43 -5.64 -0.80
CA LEU A 85 7.54 -6.38 0.09
C LEU A 85 8.30 -7.51 0.80
N GLN A 86 8.40 -7.44 2.12
CA GLN A 86 9.01 -8.52 2.91
C GLN A 86 8.14 -9.78 2.90
N TYR A 87 6.82 -9.61 3.03
CA TYR A 87 5.81 -10.66 3.04
C TYR A 87 4.83 -10.43 1.88
N ARG A 88 5.13 -11.04 0.72
CA ARG A 88 4.38 -10.81 -0.53
C ARG A 88 2.98 -11.40 -0.50
N ASP A 89 2.82 -12.47 0.26
CA ASP A 89 1.63 -13.28 0.45
C ASP A 89 0.75 -12.81 1.62
N ASP A 90 1.18 -11.81 2.40
CA ASP A 90 0.38 -11.23 3.49
C ASP A 90 -0.97 -10.73 2.94
N PRO A 91 -2.10 -11.33 3.38
CA PRO A 91 -3.42 -10.97 2.89
C PRO A 91 -3.78 -9.54 3.26
N ILE A 92 -4.51 -8.86 2.37
CA ILE A 92 -5.15 -7.60 2.74
C ILE A 92 -6.48 -7.90 3.42
N ILE A 93 -6.68 -7.27 4.57
CA ILE A 93 -7.89 -7.31 5.38
C ILE A 93 -8.54 -5.93 5.39
N VAL A 94 -9.85 -5.89 5.22
CA VAL A 94 -10.64 -4.67 5.33
C VAL A 94 -11.44 -4.69 6.62
N VAL A 95 -11.34 -3.62 7.40
CA VAL A 95 -11.98 -3.48 8.70
C VAL A 95 -12.77 -2.18 8.77
N GLU A 96 -13.75 -2.14 9.68
CA GLU A 96 -14.41 -0.89 10.07
C GLU A 96 -13.94 -0.47 11.46
N ILE A 97 -13.12 0.57 11.52
CA ILE A 97 -12.59 1.13 12.77
C ILE A 97 -13.02 2.58 12.96
N THR A 98 -13.11 3.00 14.21
CA THR A 98 -13.49 4.38 14.55
C THR A 98 -12.35 5.36 14.26
N GLY A 99 -12.67 6.64 14.04
CA GLY A 99 -11.65 7.69 13.94
C GLY A 99 -10.73 7.75 15.17
N SER A 100 -11.28 7.50 16.37
CA SER A 100 -10.48 7.38 17.59
C SER A 100 -9.45 6.24 17.53
N GLN A 101 -9.79 5.10 16.94
CA GLN A 101 -8.86 4.00 16.73
C GLN A 101 -7.79 4.34 15.68
N ILE A 102 -8.16 5.07 14.62
CA ILE A 102 -7.18 5.58 13.64
C ILE A 102 -6.18 6.50 14.33
N VAL A 103 -6.64 7.49 15.11
CA VAL A 103 -5.74 8.41 15.83
C VAL A 103 -4.81 7.66 16.78
N LYS A 104 -5.33 6.69 17.55
CA LYS A 104 -4.48 5.85 18.42
C LYS A 104 -3.46 5.02 17.64
N ALA A 105 -3.81 4.53 16.45
CA ALA A 105 -2.89 3.81 15.58
C ALA A 105 -1.77 4.74 15.09
N LEU A 106 -2.09 5.98 14.73
CA LEU A 106 -1.11 7.00 14.33
C LEU A 106 -0.21 7.40 15.50
N GLU A 107 -0.75 7.56 16.71
CA GLU A 107 0.05 7.82 17.92
C GLU A 107 1.03 6.67 18.19
N ARG A 108 0.57 5.42 18.03
CA ARG A 108 1.44 4.23 18.13
C ARG A 108 2.51 4.19 17.04
N SER A 109 2.18 4.61 15.83
CA SER A 109 3.09 4.69 14.68
C SER A 109 4.30 5.58 14.98
N VAL A 110 4.08 6.75 15.59
CA VAL A 110 5.11 7.76 15.83
C VAL A 110 5.68 7.76 17.26
N SER A 111 5.28 6.79 18.08
CA SER A 111 5.53 6.79 19.54
C SER A 111 7.00 6.79 19.95
N ILE A 112 7.89 6.26 19.11
CA ILE A 112 9.34 6.24 19.35
C ILE A 112 10.14 7.10 18.37
N SER A 113 9.46 7.90 17.54
CA SER A 113 10.15 8.81 16.61
C SER A 113 11.11 9.73 17.38
N PRO A 114 12.36 9.93 16.91
CA PRO A 114 12.90 9.56 15.58
C PRO A 114 13.54 8.16 15.48
N GLN A 115 13.39 7.28 16.48
CA GLN A 115 13.92 5.92 16.42
C GLN A 115 13.16 5.07 15.40
N ARG A 116 13.85 4.07 14.82
CA ARG A 116 13.25 3.13 13.85
C ARG A 116 12.15 2.31 14.52
N ASN A 117 10.94 2.42 14.00
CA ASN A 117 9.76 1.66 14.45
C ASN A 117 9.28 0.75 13.33
N LEU A 118 9.31 -0.57 13.52
CA LEU A 118 8.70 -1.51 12.58
C LEU A 118 7.19 -1.24 12.38
N GLY A 119 6.54 -0.65 13.39
CA GLY A 119 5.15 -0.24 13.34
C GLY A 119 4.90 1.18 12.82
N PHE A 120 5.89 1.90 12.27
CA PHE A 120 5.63 3.18 11.61
C PHE A 120 4.71 2.93 10.40
N LEU A 121 3.59 3.63 10.29
CA LEU A 121 2.60 3.42 9.24
C LEU A 121 2.90 4.28 8.02
N GLN A 122 3.05 3.62 6.88
CA GLN A 122 2.82 4.23 5.58
C GLN A 122 1.30 4.26 5.35
N VAL A 123 0.78 5.36 4.81
CA VAL A 123 -0.66 5.62 4.80
C VAL A 123 -1.17 5.99 3.42
N SER A 124 -2.46 5.74 3.19
CA SER A 124 -3.18 6.19 2.01
C SER A 124 -4.58 6.63 2.40
N GLY A 125 -5.08 7.71 1.78
CA GLY A 125 -6.35 8.34 2.18
C GLY A 125 -6.34 8.92 3.59
N ILE A 126 -5.18 9.07 4.20
CA ILE A 126 -4.96 9.71 5.51
C ILE A 126 -3.87 10.76 5.33
N SER A 127 -4.03 11.90 5.98
CA SER A 127 -2.94 12.83 6.24
C SER A 127 -2.91 13.20 7.72
N PHE A 128 -1.74 13.48 8.28
CA PHE A 128 -1.61 13.97 9.64
C PHE A 128 -0.27 14.70 9.86
N GLU A 129 -0.26 15.53 10.89
CA GLU A 129 0.94 16.14 11.44
C GLU A 129 1.36 15.40 12.71
N PHE A 130 2.65 15.40 13.02
CA PHE A 130 3.11 14.93 14.31
C PHE A 130 4.37 15.63 14.84
N THR A 131 4.47 15.72 16.16
CA THR A 131 5.67 16.19 16.87
C THR A 131 6.33 15.03 17.63
N PRO A 132 7.66 14.83 17.55
CA PRO A 132 8.35 13.70 18.22
C PRO A 132 8.40 13.76 19.75
N ARG A 133 7.94 14.86 20.36
CA ARG A 133 8.00 15.13 21.79
C ARG A 133 6.58 15.37 22.32
N GLY A 134 6.33 14.94 23.55
CA GLY A 134 5.03 15.09 24.22
C GLY A 134 4.26 13.78 24.36
N SER A 135 3.17 13.84 25.12
CA SER A 135 2.27 12.72 25.42
C SER A 135 1.23 12.49 24.33
N SER A 136 0.85 13.52 23.58
CA SER A 136 0.11 13.42 22.32
C SER A 136 0.98 14.00 21.22
N ARG A 137 1.27 13.17 20.23
CA ARG A 137 2.19 13.50 19.15
C ARG A 137 1.45 13.85 17.87
N VAL A 138 0.22 13.38 17.69
CA VAL A 138 -0.51 13.44 16.41
C VAL A 138 -1.54 14.56 16.40
N SER A 139 -1.55 15.36 15.33
CA SER A 139 -2.50 16.45 15.09
C SER A 139 -2.95 16.49 13.63
N ALA A 140 -3.93 17.35 13.33
CA ALA A 140 -4.39 17.65 11.96
C ALA A 140 -4.74 16.40 11.13
N VAL A 141 -5.35 15.39 11.76
CA VAL A 141 -5.67 14.12 11.09
C VAL A 141 -6.85 14.30 10.15
N SER A 142 -6.65 13.94 8.87
CA SER A 142 -7.70 13.81 7.87
C SER A 142 -7.84 12.36 7.41
N VAL A 143 -9.06 11.96 7.06
CA VAL A 143 -9.37 10.67 6.45
C VAL A 143 -10.31 10.93 5.27
N ALA A 144 -9.93 10.42 4.09
CA ALA A 144 -10.62 10.68 2.82
C ALA A 144 -10.84 12.18 2.52
N GLY A 145 -9.88 13.03 2.92
CA GLY A 145 -9.91 14.48 2.68
C GLY A 145 -10.73 15.29 3.70
N GLU A 146 -11.38 14.64 4.67
CA GLU A 146 -12.14 15.30 5.74
C GLU A 146 -11.42 15.16 7.07
N ALA A 147 -11.56 16.16 7.96
CA ALA A 147 -11.08 16.04 9.33
C ALA A 147 -11.66 14.79 10.01
N VAL A 148 -10.81 14.05 10.73
CA VAL A 148 -11.24 12.80 11.37
C VAL A 148 -12.29 13.08 12.46
N SER A 149 -13.35 12.30 12.46
CA SER A 149 -14.34 12.30 13.55
C SER A 149 -14.13 11.08 14.42
N GLY A 150 -13.95 11.30 15.73
CA GLY A 150 -13.61 10.24 16.68
C GLY A 150 -14.63 9.10 16.77
N SER A 151 -15.92 9.39 16.54
CA SER A 151 -17.02 8.42 16.62
C SER A 151 -17.40 7.81 15.27
N LYS A 152 -17.08 8.47 14.14
CA LYS A 152 -17.34 7.95 12.79
C LYS A 152 -16.52 6.68 12.57
N ARG A 153 -17.12 5.68 11.92
CA ARG A 153 -16.43 4.47 11.44
C ARG A 153 -15.95 4.68 10.01
N TYR A 154 -14.78 4.14 9.73
CA TYR A 154 -14.13 4.23 8.44
C TYR A 154 -13.76 2.84 7.95
N LYS A 155 -13.98 2.58 6.67
CA LYS A 155 -13.52 1.38 5.98
C LYS A 155 -12.03 1.52 5.68
N VAL A 156 -11.20 0.76 6.39
CA VAL A 156 -9.73 0.81 6.31
C VAL A 156 -9.19 -0.52 5.83
N ALA A 157 -8.34 -0.50 4.81
CA ALA A 157 -7.61 -1.68 4.34
C ALA A 157 -6.21 -1.73 4.98
N MET A 158 -5.76 -2.91 5.39
CA MET A 158 -4.43 -3.11 5.95
C MET A 158 -3.96 -4.55 5.74
N THR A 159 -2.69 -4.83 6.04
CA THR A 159 -2.21 -6.21 6.04
C THR A 159 -2.82 -7.03 7.19
N ALA A 160 -2.89 -8.35 7.04
CA ALA A 160 -3.44 -9.22 8.07
C ALA A 160 -2.59 -9.19 9.34
N ALA A 161 -1.26 -9.13 9.20
CA ALA A 161 -0.36 -8.94 10.33
C ALA A 161 -0.73 -7.72 11.19
N LEU A 162 -0.96 -6.56 10.55
CA LEU A 162 -1.36 -5.34 11.26
C LEU A 162 -2.74 -5.50 11.93
N ALA A 163 -3.72 -6.07 11.22
CA ALA A 163 -5.07 -6.30 11.74
C ALA A 163 -5.10 -7.27 12.94
N ASN A 164 -4.17 -8.22 12.99
CA ASN A 164 -4.00 -9.17 14.09
C ASN A 164 -3.26 -8.58 15.31
N GLY A 165 -2.73 -7.36 15.19
CA GLY A 165 -2.06 -6.66 16.28
C GLY A 165 -0.54 -6.77 16.29
N ASP A 166 0.07 -7.29 15.22
CA ASP A 166 1.52 -7.31 15.08
C ASP A 166 2.09 -5.88 15.08
N TYR A 167 3.42 -5.75 15.12
CA TYR A 167 4.11 -4.45 15.20
C TYR A 167 3.71 -3.62 16.44
N GLY A 168 3.11 -4.25 17.46
CA GLY A 168 2.66 -3.63 18.70
C GLY A 168 1.27 -3.00 18.64
N TYR A 169 0.49 -3.26 17.57
CA TYR A 169 -0.86 -2.73 17.44
C TYR A 169 -1.91 -3.50 18.26
N PHE A 170 -1.55 -4.64 18.87
CA PHE A 170 -2.37 -5.30 19.88
C PHE A 170 -2.77 -4.34 21.02
N THR A 171 -1.93 -3.35 21.33
CA THR A 171 -2.21 -2.28 22.31
C THR A 171 -3.29 -1.29 21.87
N VAL A 172 -3.54 -1.20 20.56
CA VAL A 172 -4.53 -0.30 19.95
C VAL A 172 -5.84 -1.03 19.70
N TRP A 173 -5.77 -2.26 19.17
CA TRP A 173 -6.95 -3.03 18.78
C TRP A 173 -7.62 -3.76 19.95
N GLY A 174 -6.86 -4.12 20.98
CA GLY A 174 -7.36 -4.95 22.09
C GLY A 174 -7.63 -6.41 21.71
N GLY A 175 -7.15 -6.84 20.54
CA GLY A 175 -7.34 -8.17 19.95
C GLY A 175 -7.40 -8.08 18.42
N PRO A 176 -7.46 -9.21 17.70
CA PRO A 176 -7.59 -9.21 16.24
C PRO A 176 -8.86 -8.45 15.80
N LEU A 177 -8.70 -7.56 14.82
CA LEU A 177 -9.82 -6.83 14.27
C LEU A 177 -10.73 -7.79 13.47
N LYS A 178 -12.05 -7.61 13.62
CA LYS A 178 -13.02 -8.35 12.82
C LYS A 178 -13.00 -7.82 11.39
N SER A 179 -12.71 -8.71 10.46
CA SER A 179 -12.72 -8.40 9.04
C SER A 179 -14.15 -8.23 8.50
N ALA A 180 -14.34 -7.18 7.71
CA ALA A 180 -15.51 -6.99 6.84
C ALA A 180 -15.29 -7.62 5.45
N ALA A 181 -14.02 -7.80 5.04
CA ALA A 181 -13.64 -8.52 3.84
C ALA A 181 -12.19 -9.01 3.94
N ASN A 182 -11.96 -10.27 3.57
CA ASN A 182 -10.63 -10.84 3.37
C ASN A 182 -10.42 -10.99 1.87
N GLY A 183 -9.19 -10.87 1.40
CA GLY A 183 -8.94 -11.25 0.01
C GLY A 183 -7.48 -11.39 -0.35
N GLN A 184 -7.14 -10.81 -1.50
CA GLN A 184 -5.87 -10.99 -2.18
C GLN A 184 -4.65 -10.60 -1.35
N ALA A 185 -3.54 -11.26 -1.67
CA ALA A 185 -2.21 -10.93 -1.19
C ALA A 185 -1.79 -9.51 -1.61
N ILE A 186 -1.01 -8.84 -0.77
CA ILE A 186 -0.50 -7.50 -1.06
C ILE A 186 0.29 -7.40 -2.37
N ALA A 187 1.04 -8.45 -2.75
CA ALA A 187 1.74 -8.48 -4.04
C ALA A 187 0.79 -8.47 -5.25
N GLN A 188 -0.37 -9.12 -5.13
CA GLN A 188 -1.38 -9.12 -6.18
C GLN A 188 -2.02 -7.73 -6.32
N ALA A 189 -2.29 -7.06 -5.19
CA ALA A 189 -2.81 -5.69 -5.20
C ALA A 189 -1.84 -4.70 -5.87
N VAL A 190 -0.55 -4.75 -5.52
CA VAL A 190 0.50 -3.94 -6.15
C VAL A 190 0.57 -4.21 -7.66
N THR A 191 0.61 -5.48 -8.06
CA THR A 191 0.70 -5.85 -9.48
C THR A 191 -0.51 -5.32 -10.26
N LYS A 192 -1.72 -5.49 -9.73
CA LYS A 192 -2.95 -4.98 -10.36
C LYS A 192 -2.96 -3.45 -10.42
N PHE A 193 -2.52 -2.79 -9.36
CA PHE A 193 -2.45 -1.33 -9.29
C PHE A 193 -1.54 -0.74 -10.37
N LEU A 194 -0.37 -1.34 -10.58
CA LEU A 194 0.58 -0.90 -11.61
C LEU A 194 0.10 -1.26 -13.02
N SER A 195 -0.45 -2.46 -13.22
CA SER A 195 -0.96 -2.88 -14.53
C SER A 195 -2.14 -2.04 -15.05
N GLY A 196 -2.86 -1.35 -14.16
CA GLY A 196 -3.94 -0.45 -14.53
C GLY A 196 -3.49 0.94 -14.99
N ARG A 197 -2.18 1.20 -15.09
CA ARG A 197 -1.63 2.56 -15.25
C ARG A 197 -0.54 2.63 -16.31
N SER A 198 -0.50 3.75 -17.03
CA SER A 198 0.61 4.11 -17.90
C SER A 198 1.68 4.94 -17.19
N THR A 199 1.28 5.75 -16.21
CA THR A 199 2.20 6.62 -15.45
C THR A 199 1.85 6.68 -13.96
N ILE A 200 2.86 6.87 -13.10
CA ILE A 200 2.72 7.18 -11.67
C ILE A 200 3.61 8.36 -11.24
N ASP A 201 3.22 9.06 -10.18
CA ASP A 201 3.96 10.20 -9.64
C ASP A 201 3.87 10.25 -8.10
N TYR A 202 4.97 9.93 -7.43
CA TYR A 202 5.09 9.92 -5.96
C TYR A 202 6.20 10.86 -5.46
N ARG A 203 6.50 11.95 -6.20
CA ARG A 203 7.57 12.89 -5.82
C ARG A 203 7.29 13.66 -4.53
N SER A 204 6.02 13.95 -4.24
CA SER A 204 5.60 14.60 -2.99
C SER A 204 4.13 14.28 -2.74
N GLN A 205 3.85 13.57 -1.65
CA GLN A 205 2.49 13.25 -1.20
C GLN A 205 2.12 14.01 0.08
N ASN A 206 3.11 14.31 0.94
CA ASN A 206 2.97 15.12 2.15
C ASN A 206 1.84 14.64 3.06
N ARG A 207 1.64 13.33 3.16
CA ARG A 207 0.63 12.69 4.00
C ARG A 207 1.06 12.68 5.47
N ILE A 208 2.37 12.65 5.74
CA ILE A 208 2.91 12.59 7.10
C ILE A 208 3.89 13.74 7.32
N LEU A 209 3.45 14.76 8.03
CA LEU A 209 4.24 15.95 8.29
C LEU A 209 4.83 15.91 9.70
N ARG A 210 6.15 15.87 9.79
CA ARG A 210 6.85 16.02 11.08
C ARG A 210 7.10 17.50 11.35
N LEU A 211 6.59 18.00 12.47
CA LEU A 211 6.79 19.35 12.98
C LEU A 211 8.04 19.46 13.87
#